data_AF-A0A7X2IEZ6-F1
#
_entry.id   AF-A0A7X2IEZ6-F1
#
_cell.length_a   1.000
_cell.length_b   1.000
_cell.length_c   1.000
_cell.angle_alpha   90.00
_cell.angle_beta   90.00
_cell.angle_gamma   90.00
#
_symmetry.space_group_name_H-M   'P 1'
#
loop_
_entity.id
_entity.type
_entity.pdbx_description
1 polymer ?
#
loop_
_entity_poly.entity_id
_entity_poly.type
_entity_poly.pdbx_seq_one_letter_code
_entity_poly.pdbx_strand_id
1 'polypeptide(L)'
;MGRKSSLTEKQWAEIAERLLKGEAGRVLAREFGISEAAIRKRFGAQTKQIKDVANQLVAAETAFSALPKSAQISARTLADELKAISTHLASAAKYGAMTSHRLMGIAHGQVEQVDDAEPEKSADALTRIIALTKTANLSAEIPLRLLQANKDAVKPEEEPPGPVEVTFVTKDARKPAHEED
;
A
#
# COMPACT_ATOMS: atom_id res chain seq x y z
N MET A 1 13.24 23.83 40.43
CA MET A 1 13.20 22.36 40.66
C MET A 1 12.69 21.68 39.39
N GLY A 2 13.60 21.22 38.53
CA GLY A 2 13.28 20.67 37.20
C GLY A 2 12.53 19.34 37.29
N ARG A 3 11.34 19.27 36.70
CA ARG A 3 10.51 18.07 36.63
C ARG A 3 11.25 17.00 35.82
N LYS A 4 11.77 15.96 36.49
CA LYS A 4 12.43 14.81 35.84
C LYS A 4 11.43 14.09 34.92
N SER A 5 11.95 13.72 33.75
CA SER A 5 11.31 13.08 32.58
C SER A 5 10.28 12.00 32.92
N SER A 6 9.09 12.14 32.33
CA SER A 6 7.98 11.19 32.43
C SER A 6 8.30 9.87 31.71
N LEU A 7 8.42 8.77 32.46
CA LEU A 7 8.53 7.37 32.03
C LEU A 7 9.59 7.04 30.95
N THR A 8 10.35 5.98 31.18
CA THR A 8 11.30 5.45 30.19
C THR A 8 10.59 4.70 29.07
N GLU A 9 11.25 4.53 27.92
CA GLU A 9 10.68 3.79 26.79
C GLU A 9 10.34 2.33 27.15
N LYS A 10 11.11 1.72 28.06
CA LYS A 10 10.81 0.38 28.59
C LYS A 10 9.50 0.35 29.37
N GLN A 11 9.25 1.35 30.21
CA GLN A 11 7.99 1.46 30.97
C GLN A 11 6.80 1.72 30.04
N TRP A 12 7.00 2.51 28.97
CA TRP A 12 5.98 2.70 27.96
C TRP A 12 5.68 1.42 27.17
N ALA A 13 6.69 0.62 26.83
CA ALA A 13 6.51 -0.67 26.20
C ALA A 13 5.74 -1.65 27.11
N GLU A 14 6.05 -1.66 28.40
CA GLU A 14 5.35 -2.48 29.40
C GLU A 14 3.87 -2.09 29.52
N ILE A 15 3.56 -0.79 29.57
CA ILE A 15 2.18 -0.29 29.53
C ILE A 15 1.47 -0.75 28.26
N ALA A 16 2.14 -0.67 27.09
CA ALA A 16 1.56 -1.08 25.82
C ALA A 16 1.23 -2.58 25.78
N GLU A 17 2.13 -3.43 26.26
CA GLU A 17 1.92 -4.89 26.34
C GLU A 17 0.74 -5.24 27.25
N ARG A 18 0.66 -4.60 28.42
CA ARG A 18 -0.42 -4.83 29.39
C ARG A 18 -1.79 -4.34 28.90
N LEU A 19 -1.83 -3.21 28.17
CA LEU A 19 -3.04 -2.75 27.48
C LEU A 19 -3.54 -3.73 26.41
N LEU A 20 -2.61 -4.34 25.67
CA LEU A 20 -2.94 -5.37 24.68
C LEU A 20 -3.51 -6.63 25.33
N LYS A 21 -2.96 -7.04 26.48
CA LYS A 21 -3.48 -8.13 27.32
C LYS A 21 -4.84 -7.84 27.96
N GLY A 22 -5.37 -6.62 27.84
CA GLY A 22 -6.72 -6.25 28.27
C GLY A 22 -6.78 -5.55 29.63
N GLU A 23 -5.66 -5.17 30.22
CA GLU A 23 -5.66 -4.39 31.45
C GLU A 23 -6.24 -2.99 31.22
N ALA A 24 -7.01 -2.49 32.20
CA ALA A 24 -7.64 -1.19 32.10
C ALA A 24 -6.59 -0.07 32.22
N GLY A 25 -6.58 0.87 31.27
CA GLY A 25 -5.66 2.02 31.29
C GLY A 25 -5.72 2.86 32.59
N ARG A 26 -6.85 2.85 33.30
CA ARG A 26 -7.00 3.47 34.63
C ARG A 26 -6.17 2.81 35.74
N VAL A 27 -5.95 1.50 35.64
CA VAL A 27 -5.13 0.74 36.60
C VAL A 27 -3.66 1.04 36.32
N LEU A 28 -3.26 0.94 35.05
CA LEU A 28 -1.90 1.26 34.61
C LEU A 28 -1.51 2.72 34.88
N ALA A 29 -2.45 3.66 34.70
CA ALA A 29 -2.24 5.07 35.03
C ALA A 29 -1.87 5.28 36.52
N ARG A 30 -2.58 4.58 37.42
CA ARG A 30 -2.31 4.65 38.86
C ARG A 30 -0.97 4.01 39.23
N GLU A 31 -0.65 2.88 38.62
CA GLU A 31 0.58 2.14 38.89
C GLU A 31 1.84 2.89 38.43
N PHE A 32 1.79 3.49 37.23
CA PHE A 32 2.93 4.21 36.66
C PHE A 32 2.94 5.71 36.99
N GLY A 33 1.99 6.18 37.81
CA GLY A 33 1.92 7.58 38.25
C GLY A 33 1.68 8.60 37.12
N ILE A 34 0.91 8.22 36.11
CA ILE A 34 0.58 9.07 34.95
C ILE A 34 -0.94 9.25 34.77
N SER A 35 -1.35 10.18 33.91
CA SER A 35 -2.77 10.35 33.60
C SER A 35 -3.27 9.29 32.61
N GLU A 36 -4.52 8.83 32.78
CA GLU A 36 -5.19 7.96 31.80
C GLU A 36 -5.23 8.62 30.41
N ALA A 37 -5.39 9.94 30.35
CA ALA A 37 -5.36 10.71 29.12
C ALA A 37 -4.02 10.60 28.37
N ALA A 38 -2.88 10.55 29.09
CA ALA A 38 -1.58 10.34 28.46
C ALA A 38 -1.46 8.95 27.82
N ILE A 39 -1.99 7.92 28.48
CA ILE A 39 -2.06 6.56 27.96
C ILE A 39 -2.96 6.50 26.73
N ARG A 40 -4.18 7.06 26.81
CA ARG A 40 -5.13 7.08 25.69
C ARG A 40 -4.58 7.85 24.49
N LYS A 41 -3.92 8.99 24.71
CA LYS A 41 -3.30 9.77 23.64
C LYS A 41 -2.20 9.00 22.93
N ARG A 42 -1.40 8.22 23.66
CA ARG A 42 -0.27 7.47 23.09
C ARG A 42 -0.70 6.17 22.42
N PHE A 43 -1.65 5.43 23.00
CA PHE A 43 -1.96 4.07 22.57
C PHE A 43 -3.40 3.84 22.11
N GLY A 44 -4.33 4.79 22.30
CA GLY A 44 -5.76 4.54 22.07
C GLY A 44 -6.07 4.03 20.65
N ALA A 45 -5.63 4.76 19.62
CA ALA A 45 -5.83 4.35 18.23
C ALA A 45 -5.00 3.10 17.86
N GLN A 46 -3.73 3.06 18.28
CA GLN A 46 -2.80 1.98 17.96
C GLN A 46 -3.22 0.64 18.57
N THR A 47 -3.61 0.61 19.85
CA THR A 47 -4.09 -0.60 20.54
C THR A 47 -5.36 -1.14 19.89
N LYS A 48 -6.28 -0.26 19.45
CA LYS A 48 -7.47 -0.69 18.70
C LYS A 48 -7.06 -1.36 17.38
N GLN A 49 -6.22 -0.69 16.59
CA GLN A 49 -5.72 -1.24 15.32
C GLN A 49 -5.01 -2.59 15.49
N ILE A 50 -4.15 -2.73 16.51
CA ILE A 50 -3.46 -4.00 16.80
C ILE A 50 -4.47 -5.11 17.13
N LYS A 51 -5.50 -4.81 17.93
CA LYS A 51 -6.54 -5.79 18.28
C LYS A 51 -7.37 -6.18 17.05
N ASP A 52 -7.72 -5.22 16.21
CA ASP A 52 -8.49 -5.47 14.98
C ASP A 52 -7.69 -6.39 14.03
N VAL A 53 -6.41 -6.11 13.81
CA VAL A 53 -5.52 -6.98 13.01
C VAL A 53 -5.32 -8.35 13.65
N ALA A 54 -5.14 -8.42 14.97
CA ALA A 54 -5.01 -9.70 15.68
C ALA A 54 -6.26 -10.58 15.50
N ASN A 55 -7.45 -10.00 15.59
CA ASN A 55 -8.71 -10.71 15.34
C ASN A 55 -8.81 -11.21 13.90
N GLN A 56 -8.37 -10.41 12.92
CA GLN A 56 -8.33 -10.84 11.51
C GLN A 56 -7.37 -12.02 11.29
N LEU A 57 -6.20 -12.00 11.93
CA LEU A 57 -5.24 -13.11 11.85
C LEU A 57 -5.83 -14.39 12.43
N VAL A 58 -6.45 -14.32 13.61
CA VAL A 58 -7.10 -15.49 14.24
C VAL A 58 -8.23 -16.03 13.37
N ALA A 59 -9.06 -15.15 12.79
CA ALA A 59 -10.13 -15.56 11.88
C ALA A 59 -9.57 -16.23 10.62
N ALA A 60 -8.52 -15.66 10.02
CA ALA A 60 -7.86 -16.22 8.84
C ALA A 60 -7.20 -17.57 9.15
N GLU A 61 -6.50 -17.72 10.28
CA GLU A 61 -5.88 -18.99 10.70
C GLU A 61 -6.91 -20.07 10.97
N THR A 62 -8.04 -19.71 11.58
CA THR A 62 -9.15 -20.63 11.83
C THR A 62 -9.76 -21.12 10.51
N ALA A 63 -10.05 -20.20 9.59
CA ALA A 63 -10.57 -20.52 8.27
C ALA A 63 -9.58 -21.36 7.45
N PHE A 64 -8.29 -21.00 7.47
CA PHE A 64 -7.22 -21.75 6.81
C PHE A 64 -7.10 -23.18 7.35
N SER A 65 -7.16 -23.34 8.68
CA SER A 65 -7.04 -24.65 9.33
C SER A 65 -8.25 -25.55 9.05
N ALA A 66 -9.42 -24.98 8.81
CA ALA A 66 -10.63 -25.70 8.43
C ALA A 66 -10.60 -26.26 7.00
N LEU A 67 -9.69 -25.79 6.13
CA LEU A 67 -9.53 -26.31 4.77
C LEU A 67 -8.91 -27.71 4.78
N PRO A 68 -9.24 -28.57 3.79
CA PRO A 68 -8.48 -29.79 3.54
C PRO A 68 -6.98 -29.51 3.31
N LYS A 69 -6.10 -30.45 3.66
CA LYS A 69 -4.64 -30.23 3.59
C LYS A 69 -4.12 -29.87 2.19
N SER A 70 -4.71 -30.41 1.14
CA SER A 70 -4.39 -30.02 -0.24
C SER A 70 -4.76 -28.55 -0.53
N ALA A 71 -5.95 -28.11 -0.08
CA ALA A 71 -6.40 -26.73 -0.23
C ALA A 71 -5.59 -25.74 0.64
N GLN A 72 -5.08 -26.17 1.80
CA GLN A 72 -4.15 -25.37 2.61
C GLN A 72 -2.86 -25.03 1.83
N ILE A 73 -2.31 -25.99 1.07
CA ILE A 73 -1.13 -25.75 0.24
C ILE A 73 -1.47 -24.71 -0.84
N SER A 74 -2.56 -24.92 -1.59
CA SER A 74 -2.98 -23.99 -2.63
C SER A 74 -3.25 -22.58 -2.11
N ALA A 75 -3.93 -22.44 -0.97
CA ALA A 75 -4.20 -21.15 -0.36
C ALA A 75 -2.91 -20.42 0.05
N ARG A 76 -1.92 -21.15 0.56
CA ARG A 76 -0.62 -20.57 0.92
C ARG A 76 0.19 -20.17 -0.31
N THR A 77 0.24 -21.02 -1.33
CA THR A 77 0.88 -20.70 -2.61
C THR A 77 0.28 -19.45 -3.23
N LEU A 78 -1.05 -19.35 -3.29
CA LEU A 78 -1.73 -18.16 -3.81
C LEU A 78 -1.39 -16.90 -2.99
N ALA A 79 -1.38 -16.99 -1.66
CA ALA A 79 -1.02 -15.86 -0.80
C ALA A 79 0.43 -15.40 -1.04
N ASP A 80 1.35 -16.33 -1.27
CA ASP A 80 2.75 -16.01 -1.57
C ASP A 80 2.91 -15.41 -2.98
N GLU A 81 2.18 -15.93 -3.98
CA GLU A 81 2.12 -15.34 -5.33
C GLU A 81 1.58 -13.92 -5.31
N LEU A 82 0.51 -13.65 -4.56
CA LEU A 82 -0.05 -12.29 -4.43
C LEU A 82 0.96 -11.31 -3.82
N LYS A 83 1.72 -11.72 -2.80
CA LYS A 83 2.80 -10.90 -2.23
C LYS A 83 3.93 -10.66 -3.22
N ALA A 84 4.30 -11.69 -4.00
CA ALA A 84 5.31 -11.57 -5.04
C ALA A 84 4.87 -10.60 -6.13
N ILE A 85 3.62 -10.69 -6.61
CA ILE A 85 3.03 -9.76 -7.58
C ILE A 85 3.10 -8.33 -7.05
N SER A 86 2.71 -8.09 -5.79
CA SER A 86 2.81 -6.75 -5.19
C SER A 86 4.25 -6.23 -5.18
N THR A 87 5.23 -7.08 -4.87
CA THR A 87 6.66 -6.72 -4.86
C THR A 87 7.17 -6.41 -6.27
N HIS A 88 6.75 -7.21 -7.26
CA HIS A 88 7.09 -6.98 -8.66
C HIS A 88 6.45 -5.71 -9.21
N LEU A 89 5.20 -5.43 -8.87
CA LEU A 89 4.53 -4.17 -9.25
C LEU A 89 5.21 -2.95 -8.66
N ALA A 90 5.62 -3.00 -7.39
CA ALA A 90 6.40 -1.92 -6.78
C ALA A 90 7.76 -1.71 -7.47
N SER A 91 8.43 -2.81 -7.84
CA SER A 91 9.69 -2.77 -8.58
C SER A 91 9.51 -2.23 -10.01
N ALA A 92 8.47 -2.67 -10.71
CA ALA A 92 8.10 -2.19 -12.03
C ALA A 92 7.76 -0.70 -12.00
N ALA A 93 7.05 -0.25 -10.97
CA ALA A 93 6.76 1.17 -10.75
C ALA A 93 8.03 2.00 -10.56
N LYS A 94 9.00 1.51 -9.76
CA LYS A 94 10.31 2.14 -9.60
C LYS A 94 11.04 2.28 -10.94
N TYR A 95 11.12 1.21 -11.72
CA TYR A 95 11.75 1.25 -13.03
C TYR A 95 10.99 2.16 -14.02
N GLY A 96 9.66 2.13 -14.02
CA GLY A 96 8.83 3.00 -14.85
C GLY A 96 9.05 4.48 -14.54
N ALA A 97 9.14 4.84 -13.24
CA ALA A 97 9.45 6.21 -12.82
C ALA A 97 10.86 6.66 -13.26
N MET A 98 11.86 5.78 -13.13
CA MET A 98 13.23 6.05 -13.60
C MET A 98 13.29 6.24 -15.12
N THR A 99 12.64 5.35 -15.87
CA THR A 99 12.56 5.42 -17.33
C THR A 99 11.83 6.70 -17.76
N SER A 100 10.70 7.02 -17.14
CA SER A 100 9.95 8.24 -17.41
C SER A 100 10.81 9.49 -17.17
N HIS A 101 11.46 9.57 -16.01
CA HIS A 101 12.37 10.68 -15.69
C HIS A 101 13.49 10.82 -16.72
N ARG A 102 14.13 9.71 -17.09
CA ARG A 102 15.22 9.71 -18.07
C ARG A 102 14.74 10.17 -19.44
N LEU A 103 13.61 9.67 -19.92
CA LEU A 103 13.03 10.03 -21.21
C LEU A 103 12.60 11.51 -21.24
N MET A 104 12.02 12.04 -20.17
CA MET A 104 11.70 13.47 -20.06
C MET A 104 12.97 14.33 -20.05
N GLY A 105 14.04 13.90 -19.38
CA GLY A 105 15.34 14.59 -19.43
C GLY A 105 15.91 14.65 -20.85
N ILE A 106 15.79 13.56 -21.62
CA ILE A 106 16.22 13.53 -23.03
C ILE A 106 15.33 14.43 -23.89
N ALA A 107 14.00 14.37 -23.70
CA ALA A 107 13.07 15.23 -24.41
C ALA A 107 13.35 16.71 -24.15
N HIS A 108 13.65 17.07 -22.89
CA HIS A 108 14.04 18.43 -22.54
C HIS A 108 15.31 18.88 -23.27
N GLY A 109 16.33 18.02 -23.37
CA GLY A 109 17.54 18.33 -24.14
C GLY A 109 17.28 18.49 -25.65
N GLN A 110 16.21 17.91 -26.21
CA GLN A 110 15.84 18.14 -27.62
C GLN A 110 15.21 19.53 -27.83
N VAL A 111 14.73 20.21 -26.78
CA VAL A 111 14.16 21.56 -26.88
C VAL A 111 15.21 22.57 -27.35
N GLU A 112 16.49 22.34 -27.04
CA GLU A 112 17.61 23.17 -27.52
C GLU A 112 17.74 23.18 -29.06
N GLN A 113 17.11 22.22 -29.75
CA GLN A 113 17.12 22.11 -31.22
C GLN A 113 15.92 22.79 -31.87
N VAL A 114 15.02 23.40 -31.08
CA VAL A 114 13.85 24.12 -31.58
C VAL A 114 14.25 25.55 -31.90
N ASP A 115 14.07 25.94 -33.15
CA ASP A 115 14.19 27.31 -33.63
C ASP A 115 12.88 28.08 -33.37
N ASP A 116 12.92 29.00 -32.41
CA ASP A 116 11.77 29.82 -32.04
C ASP A 116 11.47 30.93 -33.07
N ALA A 117 12.44 31.30 -33.91
CA ALA A 117 12.28 32.30 -34.95
C ALA A 117 11.73 31.71 -36.25
N GLU A 118 12.07 30.45 -36.55
CA GLU A 118 11.57 29.69 -37.72
C GLU A 118 11.06 28.28 -37.32
N PRO A 119 9.88 28.17 -36.68
CA PRO A 119 9.38 26.93 -36.09
C PRO A 119 9.18 25.78 -37.09
N GLU A 120 8.85 26.09 -38.34
CA GLU A 120 8.72 25.11 -39.43
C GLU A 120 9.99 24.28 -39.67
N LYS A 121 11.18 24.81 -39.35
CA LYS A 121 12.45 24.05 -39.45
C LYS A 121 12.65 23.04 -38.32
N SER A 122 11.84 23.13 -37.26
CA SER A 122 11.97 22.35 -36.03
C SER A 122 11.10 21.09 -36.01
N ALA A 123 10.43 20.75 -37.11
CA ALA A 123 9.46 19.65 -37.19
C ALA A 123 10.01 18.30 -36.68
N ASP A 124 11.25 17.96 -37.02
CA ASP A 124 11.90 16.73 -36.58
C ASP A 124 12.18 16.70 -35.07
N ALA A 125 12.66 17.82 -34.51
CA ALA A 125 12.93 17.96 -33.08
C ALA A 125 11.62 17.85 -32.29
N LEU A 126 10.57 18.56 -32.72
CA LEU A 126 9.24 18.51 -32.12
C LEU A 126 8.65 17.10 -32.16
N THR A 127 8.82 16.37 -33.27
CA THR A 127 8.36 14.99 -33.40
C THR A 127 9.08 14.06 -32.40
N ARG A 128 10.41 14.20 -32.26
CA ARG A 128 11.18 13.44 -31.26
C ARG A 128 10.75 13.76 -29.84
N ILE A 129 10.54 15.03 -29.51
CA ILE A 129 10.04 15.48 -28.20
C ILE A 129 8.69 14.81 -27.90
N ILE A 130 7.74 14.89 -28.82
CA ILE A 130 6.41 14.27 -28.65
C ILE A 130 6.52 12.77 -28.40
N ALA A 131 7.33 12.05 -29.19
CA ALA A 131 7.51 10.61 -29.02
C ALA A 131 8.12 10.24 -27.66
N LEU A 132 9.16 10.96 -27.24
CA LEU A 132 9.82 10.76 -25.95
C LEU A 132 8.88 11.07 -24.78
N THR A 133 8.19 12.20 -24.82
CA THR A 133 7.22 12.61 -23.78
C THR A 133 6.05 11.64 -23.68
N LYS A 134 5.50 11.16 -24.81
CA LYS A 134 4.42 10.15 -24.80
C LYS A 134 4.89 8.84 -24.19
N THR A 135 6.07 8.36 -24.57
CA THR A 135 6.65 7.12 -24.04
C THR A 135 7.01 7.25 -22.56
N ALA A 136 7.48 8.42 -22.15
CA ALA A 136 7.74 8.74 -20.75
C ALA A 136 6.46 8.71 -19.91
N ASN A 137 5.34 9.26 -20.44
CA ASN A 137 4.05 9.23 -19.76
C ASN A 137 3.50 7.80 -19.62
N LEU A 138 3.63 6.97 -20.66
CA LEU A 138 3.28 5.54 -20.60
C LEU A 138 4.11 4.80 -19.52
N SER A 139 5.40 5.10 -19.44
CA SER A 139 6.28 4.51 -18.41
C SER A 139 5.90 4.94 -16.99
N ALA A 140 5.23 6.09 -16.83
CA ALA A 140 4.79 6.60 -15.54
C ALA A 140 3.42 6.07 -15.09
N GLU A 141 2.68 5.31 -15.90
CA GLU A 141 1.32 4.89 -15.53
C GLU A 141 1.25 4.05 -14.25
N ILE A 142 2.08 3.00 -14.16
CA ILE A 142 2.13 2.12 -12.99
C ILE A 142 2.50 2.90 -11.72
N PRO A 143 3.60 3.68 -11.67
CA PRO A 143 3.96 4.44 -10.47
C PRO A 143 2.93 5.52 -10.10
N LEU A 144 2.32 6.19 -11.08
CA LEU A 144 1.27 7.18 -10.80
C LEU A 144 0.03 6.55 -10.18
N ARG A 145 -0.41 5.39 -10.70
CA ARG A 145 -1.53 4.65 -10.11
C ARG A 145 -1.23 4.17 -8.69
N LEU A 146 0.00 3.74 -8.40
CA LEU A 146 0.41 3.41 -7.03
C LEU A 146 0.41 4.63 -6.10
N LEU A 147 0.83 5.80 -6.58
CA LEU A 147 0.80 7.04 -5.79
C LEU A 147 -0.64 7.50 -5.52
N GLN A 148 -1.54 7.34 -6.48
CA GLN A 148 -2.98 7.60 -6.32
C GLN A 148 -3.61 6.65 -5.31
N ALA A 149 -3.35 5.33 -5.41
CA ALA A 149 -3.85 4.34 -4.46
C ALA A 149 -3.42 4.67 -3.01
N ASN A 150 -2.17 5.11 -2.82
CA ASN A 150 -1.70 5.55 -1.51
C ASN A 150 -2.35 6.85 -1.03
N LYS A 151 -2.70 7.77 -1.94
CA LYS A 151 -3.38 9.02 -1.59
C LYS A 151 -4.82 8.78 -1.14
N ASP A 152 -5.51 7.83 -1.76
CA ASP A 152 -6.86 7.45 -1.36
C ASP A 152 -6.86 6.71 -0.01
N ALA A 153 -5.85 5.87 0.26
CA ALA A 153 -5.66 5.25 1.58
C ALA A 153 -5.30 6.23 2.72
N VAL A 154 -4.89 7.47 2.40
CA VAL A 154 -4.55 8.52 3.38
C VAL A 154 -5.71 9.49 3.64
N LYS A 155 -6.79 9.42 2.85
CA LYS A 155 -8.03 10.10 3.25
C LYS A 155 -8.56 9.40 4.50
N PRO A 156 -8.91 10.12 5.58
CA PRO A 156 -9.56 9.50 6.72
C PRO A 156 -10.92 8.97 6.24
N GLU A 157 -10.97 7.68 5.94
CA GLU A 157 -12.24 6.97 5.75
C GLU A 157 -13.02 7.10 7.06
N GLU A 158 -14.23 7.66 7.00
CA GLU A 158 -15.12 7.81 8.17
C GLU A 158 -15.61 6.46 8.73
N GLU A 159 -15.34 5.36 8.02
CA GLU A 159 -15.56 3.99 8.48
C GLU A 159 -14.30 3.14 8.26
N PRO A 160 -13.91 2.29 9.24
CA PRO A 160 -12.82 1.35 9.03
C PRO A 160 -13.15 0.46 7.83
N PRO A 161 -12.21 0.24 6.90
CA PRO A 161 -12.48 -0.55 5.71
C PRO A 161 -12.91 -1.94 6.14
N GLY A 162 -14.16 -2.29 5.82
CA GLY A 162 -14.63 -3.66 5.86
C GLY A 162 -13.76 -4.53 4.94
N PRO A 163 -13.75 -5.85 5.13
CA PRO A 163 -12.95 -6.77 4.32
C PRO A 163 -13.21 -6.51 2.82
N VAL A 164 -12.16 -6.11 2.10
CA VAL A 164 -12.22 -5.92 0.65
C VAL A 164 -12.21 -7.30 0.02
N GLU A 165 -13.37 -7.78 -0.40
CA GLU A 165 -13.51 -8.97 -1.21
C GLU A 165 -13.01 -8.64 -2.63
N VAL A 166 -11.77 -9.03 -2.95
CA VAL A 166 -11.21 -8.85 -4.28
C VAL A 166 -11.77 -9.95 -5.19
N THR A 167 -12.95 -9.72 -5.78
CA THR A 167 -13.52 -10.61 -6.80
C THR A 167 -12.90 -10.33 -8.17
N PHE A 168 -12.05 -11.24 -8.65
CA PHE A 168 -11.65 -11.27 -10.06
C PHE A 168 -12.72 -12.01 -10.86
N VAL A 169 -13.44 -11.32 -11.75
CA VAL A 169 -14.36 -11.96 -12.71
C VAL A 169 -13.52 -12.46 -13.88
N THR A 170 -13.15 -13.73 -13.87
CA THR A 170 -12.69 -14.42 -15.09
C THR A 170 -13.90 -14.77 -15.93
N LYS A 171 -14.07 -14.07 -17.06
CA LYS A 171 -15.06 -14.44 -18.09
C LYS A 171 -14.56 -15.72 -18.75
N ASP A 172 -15.10 -16.85 -18.32
CA ASP A 172 -14.71 -18.18 -18.79
C ASP A 172 -15.02 -18.29 -20.30
N ALA A 173 -13.98 -18.37 -21.12
CA ALA A 173 -14.08 -18.55 -22.56
C ALA A 173 -14.10 -20.05 -22.90
N ARG A 174 -15.05 -20.80 -22.34
CA ARG A 174 -15.31 -22.20 -22.73
C ARG A 174 -16.79 -22.50 -22.74
N LYS A 175 -17.39 -22.40 -23.92
CA LYS A 175 -18.48 -23.29 -24.31
C LYS A 175 -17.98 -24.05 -25.54
N PRO A 176 -17.66 -25.36 -25.47
CA PRO A 176 -17.51 -26.16 -26.66
C PRO A 176 -18.90 -26.24 -27.32
N ALA A 177 -18.95 -25.88 -28.60
CA ALA A 177 -20.08 -26.21 -29.45
C ALA A 177 -20.11 -27.73 -29.60
N HIS A 178 -21.17 -28.39 -29.14
CA HIS A 178 -21.57 -29.69 -29.64
C HIS A 178 -23.07 -29.67 -29.93
N GLU A 179 -23.35 -30.33 -31.06
CA GLU A 179 -24.56 -30.48 -31.87
C GLU A 179 -25.73 -31.21 -31.20
N GLU A 180 -26.82 -31.28 -32.01
CA GLU A 180 -28.04 -32.12 -31.96
C GLU A 180 -29.24 -31.42 -31.26
N ASP A 181 -30.38 -31.15 -31.91
CA ASP A 181 -31.04 -31.74 -33.10
C ASP A 181 -31.28 -30.77 -34.28
#